data_AF-A0A949MC49-F1
#
_entry.id   AF-A0A949MC49-F1
#
_cell.length_a   1.000
_cell.length_b   1.000
_cell.length_c   1.000
_cell.angle_alpha   90.00
_cell.angle_beta   90.00
_cell.angle_gamma   90.00
#
_symmetry.space_group_name_H-M   'P 1'
#
loop_
_entity.id
_entity.type
_entity.pdbx_description
1 polymer ?
#
loop_
_entity_poly.entity_id
_entity_poly.type
_entity_poly.pdbx_seq_one_letter_code
_entity_poly.pdbx_strand_id
1 'polypeptide(L)'
;MSSFAQHIIGPRASAELAKTHPLRYRLPALLLIVASVLLLISLFRPYWKITMFAPQYPNGLTVTSYINRVGGRVSEVDILNQYIGMKPLEDAATLEKRLSVPMLVAMALLLV
;
A
#
# COMPACT_ATOMS: atom_id res chain seq x y z
N MET A 1 28.01 1.05 -25.36
CA MET A 1 27.44 0.35 -24.18
C MET A 1 27.48 -1.14 -24.48
N SER A 2 28.00 -1.98 -23.59
CA SER A 2 28.33 -3.39 -23.88
C SER A 2 27.09 -4.23 -24.22
N SER A 3 27.23 -5.16 -25.17
CA SER A 3 26.18 -6.11 -25.63
C SER A 3 25.48 -6.85 -24.48
N PHE A 4 26.18 -7.06 -23.37
CA PHE A 4 25.65 -7.67 -22.15
C PHE A 4 24.56 -6.84 -21.46
N ALA A 5 24.74 -5.52 -21.36
CA ALA A 5 23.74 -4.64 -20.75
C ALA A 5 22.46 -4.56 -21.57
N GLN A 6 22.58 -4.65 -22.90
CA GLN A 6 21.43 -4.72 -23.81
C GLN A 6 20.67 -6.04 -23.70
N HIS A 7 21.31 -7.16 -23.39
CA HIS A 7 20.60 -8.42 -23.16
C HIS A 7 19.80 -8.42 -21.84
N ILE A 8 20.27 -7.68 -20.83
CA ILE A 8 19.60 -7.60 -19.53
C ILE A 8 18.49 -6.53 -19.53
N ILE A 9 18.74 -5.36 -20.13
CA ILE A 9 17.88 -4.16 -20.03
C ILE A 9 17.17 -3.85 -21.36
N GLY A 10 17.62 -4.42 -22.47
CA GLY A 10 17.09 -4.11 -23.79
C GLY A 10 15.64 -4.59 -24.01
N PRO A 11 14.93 -3.98 -24.96
CA PRO A 11 13.56 -4.37 -25.29
C PRO A 11 13.52 -5.83 -25.72
N ARG A 12 12.70 -6.64 -25.03
CA ARG A 12 12.53 -8.08 -25.32
C ARG A 12 11.77 -8.35 -26.62
N ALA A 13 11.24 -7.32 -27.27
CA ALA A 13 10.58 -7.40 -28.58
C ALA A 13 11.45 -6.75 -29.66
N SER A 14 11.41 -7.30 -30.88
CA SER A 14 12.13 -6.70 -32.01
C SER A 14 11.59 -5.28 -32.27
N ALA A 15 12.50 -4.35 -32.61
CA ALA A 15 12.14 -2.95 -32.86
C ALA A 15 11.11 -2.81 -34.00
N GLU A 16 11.11 -3.75 -34.95
CA GLU A 16 10.14 -3.89 -36.04
C GLU A 16 8.73 -4.20 -35.50
N LEU A 17 8.59 -5.23 -34.67
CA LEU A 17 7.29 -5.65 -34.08
C LEU A 17 6.69 -4.57 -33.18
N ALA A 18 7.54 -3.86 -32.43
CA ALA A 18 7.12 -2.77 -31.55
C ALA A 18 6.54 -1.58 -32.32
N LYS A 19 6.99 -1.33 -33.56
CA LYS A 19 6.48 -0.26 -34.42
C LYS A 19 5.14 -0.62 -35.06
N THR A 20 4.94 -1.89 -35.44
CA THR A 20 3.70 -2.36 -36.08
C THR A 20 2.51 -2.43 -35.12
N HIS A 21 2.75 -2.77 -33.85
CA HIS A 21 1.69 -2.88 -32.82
C HIS A 21 2.01 -2.09 -31.55
N PRO A 22 2.08 -0.75 -31.62
CA PRO A 22 2.57 0.08 -30.51
C PRO A 22 1.73 -0.06 -29.23
N LEU A 23 0.41 -0.24 -29.36
CA LEU A 23 -0.50 -0.42 -28.22
C LEU A 23 -0.19 -1.70 -27.43
N ARG A 24 0.12 -2.81 -28.11
CA ARG A 24 0.40 -4.11 -27.46
C ARG A 24 1.63 -4.05 -26.56
N TYR A 25 2.63 -3.25 -26.94
CA TYR A 25 3.90 -3.16 -26.21
C TYR A 25 3.95 -1.99 -25.23
N ARG A 26 3.23 -0.90 -25.47
CA ARG A 26 3.22 0.29 -24.58
C ARG A 26 2.17 0.20 -23.48
N LEU A 27 1.03 -0.43 -23.72
CA LEU A 27 -0.06 -0.49 -22.76
C LEU A 27 0.33 -1.18 -21.45
N PRO A 28 1.01 -2.35 -21.43
CA PRO A 28 1.41 -2.98 -20.18
C PRO A 28 2.37 -2.11 -19.37
N ALA A 29 3.37 -1.50 -20.01
CA ALA A 29 4.32 -0.61 -19.35
C ALA A 29 3.61 0.62 -18.74
N LEU A 30 2.68 1.24 -19.48
CA LEU A 30 1.87 2.34 -18.96
C LEU A 30 1.02 1.90 -17.76
N LEU A 31 0.35 0.74 -17.84
CA LEU A 31 -0.46 0.21 -16.75
C LEU A 31 0.37 -0.06 -15.49
N LEU A 32 1.59 -0.60 -15.64
CA LEU A 32 2.49 -0.86 -14.51
C LEU A 32 2.99 0.43 -13.86
N ILE A 33 3.33 1.45 -14.65
CA ILE A 33 3.68 2.79 -14.13
C ILE A 33 2.48 3.39 -13.37
N VAL A 34 1.28 3.32 -13.95
CA VAL A 34 0.05 3.81 -13.28
C VAL A 34 -0.19 3.05 -11.97
N ALA A 35 -0.03 1.72 -11.97
CA ALA A 35 -0.16 0.91 -10.76
C ALA A 35 0.89 1.28 -9.69
N SER A 36 2.14 1.51 -10.09
CA SER A 36 3.21 1.98 -9.20
C SER A 36 2.85 3.32 -8.52
N VAL A 37 2.37 4.29 -9.31
CA VAL A 37 1.92 5.59 -8.77
C VAL A 37 0.71 5.43 -7.83
N LEU A 38 -0.26 4.59 -8.18
CA LEU A 38 -1.44 4.33 -7.33
C LEU A 38 -1.05 3.68 -6.00
N LEU A 39 -0.06 2.78 -5.98
CA LEU A 39 0.49 2.23 -4.73
C LEU A 39 1.09 3.33 -3.86
N LEU A 40 1.89 4.23 -4.42
CA LEU A 40 2.46 5.34 -3.64
C LEU A 40 1.39 6.27 -3.07
N ILE A 41 0.33 6.55 -3.84
CA ILE A 41 -0.81 7.34 -3.38
C ILE A 41 -1.56 6.62 -2.24
N SER A 42 -1.64 5.29 -2.27
CA SER A 42 -2.38 4.53 -1.25
C SER A 42 -1.80 4.70 0.15
N LEU A 43 -0.50 4.98 0.31
CA LEU A 43 0.14 5.26 1.60
C LEU A 43 -0.55 6.37 2.42
N PHE A 44 -1.23 7.30 1.74
CA PHE A 44 -1.93 8.43 2.37
C PHE A 44 -3.42 8.19 2.57
N ARG A 45 -3.93 7.03 2.16
CA ARG A 45 -5.36 6.69 2.22
C ARG A 45 -5.63 5.69 3.35
N PRO A 46 -6.82 5.75 3.97
CA PRO A 46 -7.23 4.75 4.94
C PRO A 46 -7.47 3.41 4.23
N TYR A 47 -6.97 2.33 4.82
CA TYR A 47 -7.14 0.97 4.30
C TYR A 47 -8.40 0.33 4.88
N TRP A 48 -8.68 0.61 6.15
CA TRP A 48 -9.82 0.08 6.85
C TRP A 48 -10.43 1.13 7.77
N LYS A 49 -11.75 1.09 7.95
CA LYS A 49 -12.46 1.83 8.99
C LYS A 49 -13.42 0.90 9.70
N ILE A 50 -13.42 0.95 11.02
CA ILE A 50 -14.38 0.23 11.86
C ILE A 50 -15.07 1.23 12.77
N THR A 51 -16.39 1.10 12.90
CA THR A 51 -17.20 1.89 13.82
C THR A 51 -17.92 0.95 14.77
N MET A 52 -17.68 1.12 16.06
CA MET A 52 -18.28 0.29 17.11
C MET A 52 -19.40 1.07 17.79
N PHE A 53 -20.51 0.41 18.06
CA PHE A 53 -21.66 1.01 18.73
C PHE A 53 -21.90 0.33 20.07
N ALA A 54 -22.23 1.13 21.08
CA ALA A 54 -22.57 0.67 22.42
C ALA A 54 -23.54 1.67 23.06
N PRO A 55 -24.27 1.31 24.14
CA PRO A 55 -25.15 2.25 24.83
C PRO A 55 -24.45 3.56 25.25
N GLN A 56 -23.17 3.47 25.63
CA GLN A 56 -22.32 4.62 26.00
C GLN A 56 -21.70 5.37 24.81
N TYR A 57 -21.76 4.80 23.60
CA TYR A 57 -21.27 5.40 22.36
C TYR A 57 -22.39 5.41 21.30
N PRO A 58 -23.48 6.17 21.50
CA PRO A 58 -24.61 6.19 20.57
C PRO A 58 -24.23 6.76 19.20
N ASN A 59 -23.26 7.69 19.16
CA ASN A 59 -22.70 8.26 17.93
C ASN A 59 -21.62 7.37 17.28
N GLY A 60 -21.31 6.23 17.88
CA GLY A 60 -20.26 5.32 17.44
C GLY A 60 -18.85 5.74 17.86
N LEU A 61 -17.97 4.74 17.91
CA LEU A 61 -16.55 4.86 18.19
C LEU A 61 -15.78 4.38 16.96
N THR A 62 -15.23 5.30 16.18
CA THR A 62 -14.58 5.01 14.90
C THR A 62 -13.06 4.97 15.03
N VAL A 63 -12.48 3.88 14.52
CA VAL A 63 -11.04 3.70 14.32
C VAL A 63 -10.76 3.55 12.83
N THR A 64 -9.73 4.23 12.35
CA THR A 64 -9.27 4.19 10.96
C THR A 64 -7.87 3.62 10.91
N SER A 65 -7.68 2.53 10.18
CA SER A 65 -6.37 1.93 9.96
C SER A 65 -5.76 2.43 8.65
N TYR A 66 -4.51 2.85 8.73
CA TYR A 66 -3.61 3.08 7.61
C TYR A 66 -2.54 1.99 7.61
N ILE A 67 -1.83 1.84 6.51
CA ILE A 67 -0.83 0.78 6.38
C ILE A 67 0.30 0.82 7.44
N ASN A 68 0.58 2.00 8.01
CA ASN A 68 1.66 2.21 8.97
C ASN A 68 1.21 2.77 10.32
N ARG A 69 -0.08 3.08 10.49
CA ARG A 69 -0.59 3.72 11.70
C ARG A 69 -2.08 3.49 11.87
N VAL A 70 -2.55 3.68 13.09
CA VAL A 70 -3.97 3.68 13.42
C VAL A 70 -4.36 5.09 13.87
N GLY A 71 -5.53 5.57 13.45
CA GLY A 71 -6.07 6.89 13.81
C GLY A 71 -7.55 6.84 14.14
N GLY A 72 -8.14 8.00 14.42
CA GLY A 72 -9.50 8.10 14.95
C GLY A 72 -9.50 8.14 16.48
N ARG A 73 -10.53 7.58 17.12
CA ARG A 73 -10.68 7.60 18.59
C ARG A 73 -9.93 6.43 19.25
N VAL A 74 -8.61 6.39 19.02
CA VAL A 74 -7.73 5.29 19.46
C VAL A 74 -7.62 5.24 20.98
N SER A 75 -7.51 6.38 21.65
CA SER A 75 -7.41 6.49 23.10
C SER A 75 -8.56 5.81 23.84
N GLU A 76 -9.80 6.05 23.41
CA GLU A 76 -10.97 5.46 24.04
C GLU A 76 -11.05 3.96 23.79
N VAL A 77 -10.64 3.51 22.60
CA VAL A 77 -10.55 2.07 22.31
C VAL A 77 -9.46 1.41 23.15
N ASP A 78 -8.32 2.06 23.35
CA ASP A 78 -7.24 1.51 24.17
C ASP A 78 -7.63 1.38 25.66
N ILE A 79 -8.41 2.35 26.18
CA ILE A 79 -9.01 2.24 27.51
C ILE A 79 -9.92 1.00 27.59
N LEU A 80 -10.80 0.81 26.59
CA LEU A 80 -11.68 -0.36 26.54
C LEU A 80 -10.87 -1.66 26.43
N ASN A 81 -9.82 -1.68 25.59
CA ASN A 81 -8.93 -2.82 25.43
C ASN A 81 -8.26 -3.20 26.75
N GLN A 82 -7.80 -2.22 27.52
CA GLN A 82 -7.21 -2.46 28.83
C GLN A 82 -8.19 -3.14 29.79
N TYR A 83 -9.48 -2.78 29.75
CA TYR A 83 -10.52 -3.42 30.58
C TYR A 83 -10.76 -4.88 30.22
N ILE A 84 -10.55 -5.27 28.95
CA ILE A 84 -10.67 -6.66 28.49
C ILE A 84 -9.33 -7.38 28.37
N GLY A 85 -8.24 -6.79 28.89
CA GLY A 85 -6.91 -7.39 28.90
C GLY A 85 -6.19 -7.40 27.55
N MET A 86 -6.65 -6.62 26.56
CA MET A 86 -5.98 -6.45 25.28
C MET A 86 -4.91 -5.35 25.34
N LYS A 87 -3.88 -5.48 24.50
CA LYS A 87 -2.81 -4.48 24.34
C LYS A 87 -3.32 -3.22 23.62
N PRO A 88 -2.64 -2.07 23.78
CA PRO A 88 -2.90 -0.89 22.99
C PRO A 88 -2.83 -1.16 21.49
N LEU A 89 -3.67 -0.51 20.70
CA LEU A 89 -3.67 -0.61 19.24
C LEU A 89 -2.36 -0.11 18.62
N GLU A 90 -1.66 0.80 19.30
CA GLU A 90 -0.33 1.24 18.87
C GLU A 90 0.73 0.14 18.97
N ASP A 91 0.56 -0.83 19.85
CA ASP A 91 1.49 -1.97 20.00
C ASP A 91 1.13 -3.15 19.07
N ALA A 92 -0.04 -3.10 18.43
CA ALA A 92 -0.46 -4.12 17.49
C ALA A 92 0.33 -4.02 16.18
N ALA A 93 0.84 -5.16 15.67
CA ALA A 93 1.49 -5.28 14.37
C ALA A 93 2.68 -4.31 14.16
N THR A 94 3.51 -4.12 15.20
CA THR A 94 4.64 -3.17 15.18
C THR A 94 5.63 -3.46 14.06
N LEU A 95 5.91 -4.73 13.79
CA LEU A 95 6.83 -5.13 12.71
C LEU A 95 6.23 -4.77 11.34
N GLU A 96 4.97 -5.13 11.11
CA GLU A 96 4.24 -4.88 9.88
C GLU A 96 4.15 -3.38 9.60
N LYS A 97 3.79 -2.57 10.61
CA LYS A 97 3.73 -1.10 10.47
C LYS A 97 5.09 -0.48 10.15
N ARG A 98 6.16 -1.01 10.74
CA ARG A 98 7.54 -0.52 10.50
C ARG A 98 8.02 -0.87 9.09
N LEU A 99 7.71 -2.07 8.61
CA LEU A 99 8.15 -2.56 7.30
C LEU A 99 7.21 -2.17 6.15
N SER A 100 5.97 -1.78 6.44
CA SER A 100 4.96 -1.59 5.41
C SER A 100 5.33 -0.51 4.39
N VAL A 101 5.81 0.65 4.84
CA VAL A 101 6.24 1.74 3.95
C VAL A 101 7.41 1.33 3.06
N PRO A 102 8.57 0.86 3.59
CA PRO A 102 9.68 0.47 2.73
C PRO A 102 9.33 -0.70 1.80
N MET A 103 8.53 -1.68 2.25
CA MET A 103 8.08 -2.79 1.40
C MET A 103 7.19 -2.30 0.25
N LEU A 104 6.25 -1.39 0.51
CA LEU A 104 5.37 -0.86 -0.52
C LEU A 104 6.13 0.02 -1.52
N VAL A 105 7.10 0.82 -1.06
CA VAL A 105 7.99 1.57 -1.95
C VAL A 105 8.84 0.63 -2.80
N ALA A 106 9.42 -0.42 -2.21
CA ALA A 106 10.17 -1.43 -2.96
C ALA A 106 9.28 -2.13 -4.01
N MET A 107 8.03 -2.46 -3.66
CA MET A 107 7.07 -3.04 -4.58
C MET A 107 6.70 -2.07 -5.72
N ALA A 108 6.53 -0.79 -5.44
CA ALA A 108 6.28 0.23 -6.46
C ALA A 108 7.47 0.38 -7.42
N LEU A 109 8.70 0.30 -6.92
CA LEU A 109 9.91 0.31 -7.75
C LEU A 109 10.06 -0.94 -8.61
N LEU A 110 9.65 -2.11 -8.12
CA LEU A 110 9.71 -3.37 -8.89
C LEU A 110 8.71 -3.42 -10.06
N LEU A 111 7.70 -2.55 -10.07
CA LEU A 111 6.72 -2.49 -11.17
C LEU A 111 7.23 -1.72 -12.39
N VAL A 112 8.30 -0.92 -12.26
CA VAL A 112 8.83 -0.03 -13.32
C VAL A 112 10.19 -0.52 -13.77
#